data_AF-F1LDU7-F1
#
_entry.id   AF-F1LDU7-F1
#
_cell.length_a   1.000
_cell.length_b   1.000
_cell.length_c   1.000
_cell.angle_alpha   90.00
_cell.angle_beta   90.00
_cell.angle_gamma   90.00
#
_symmetry.space_group_name_H-M   'P 1'
#
loop_
_entity.id
_entity.type
_entity.pdbx_description
1 polymer ?
#
loop_
_entity_poly.entity_id
_entity_poly.type
_entity_poly.pdbx_seq_one_letter_code
_entity_poly.pdbx_strand_id
1 'polypeptide(L)'
;MDDAASKRLLNVKLTASPEAALVEMLYPAIYKFSCMLDLRFFPFDMQKCDMTFGSWTYDNKGIDYRHFSGKDSAICFHHMIENEEWRMLGSKARRQEVKFECCHNNYTVTHLYTLSST
;
A
#
# COMPACT_ATOMS: atom_id res chain seq x y z
N MET A 1 31.86 -9.04 -10.82
CA MET A 1 30.39 -8.81 -10.82
C MET A 1 30.08 -8.10 -9.52
N ASP A 2 29.39 -6.97 -9.56
CA ASP A 2 29.14 -6.12 -8.39
C ASP A 2 28.12 -6.78 -7.46
N ASP A 3 28.58 -7.19 -6.27
CA ASP A 3 27.79 -7.90 -5.25
C ASP A 3 26.56 -7.10 -4.77
N ALA A 4 26.60 -5.77 -4.91
CA ALA A 4 25.46 -4.91 -4.58
C ALA A 4 24.30 -5.07 -5.56
N ALA A 5 24.59 -5.24 -6.86
CA ALA A 5 23.59 -5.45 -7.90
C ALA A 5 22.93 -6.84 -7.76
N SER A 6 23.73 -7.87 -7.46
CA SER A 6 23.24 -9.24 -7.24
C SER A 6 22.34 -9.34 -6.00
N LYS A 7 22.64 -8.62 -4.91
CA LYS A 7 21.79 -8.60 -3.69
C LYS A 7 20.43 -7.96 -3.92
N ARG A 8 20.32 -6.96 -4.81
CA ARG A 8 19.03 -6.31 -5.14
C ARG A 8 18.05 -7.25 -5.83
N LEU A 9 18.56 -8.24 -6.56
CA LEU A 9 17.73 -9.19 -7.32
C LEU A 9 17.10 -10.28 -6.44
N LEU A 10 17.53 -10.44 -5.17
CA LEU A 10 16.99 -11.47 -4.27
C LEU A 10 15.50 -11.30 -3.95
N ASN A 11 15.00 -10.06 -4.02
CA ASN A 11 13.60 -9.72 -3.70
C ASN A 11 12.75 -9.53 -4.95
N VAL A 12 13.24 -9.90 -6.14
CA VAL A 12 12.53 -9.74 -7.41
C VAL A 12 12.27 -11.09 -8.01
N LYS A 13 11.00 -11.41 -8.28
CA LYS A 13 10.61 -12.59 -9.04
C LYS A 13 10.09 -12.16 -10.41
N LEU A 14 10.73 -12.70 -11.45
CA LEU A 14 10.41 -12.41 -12.84
C LEU A 14 9.69 -13.60 -13.46
N THR A 15 8.58 -13.35 -14.14
CA THR A 15 7.86 -14.34 -14.95
C THR A 15 7.59 -13.73 -16.31
N ALA A 16 8.31 -14.17 -17.34
CA ALA A 16 8.18 -13.65 -18.69
C ALA A 16 7.22 -14.49 -19.53
N SER A 17 6.34 -13.83 -20.29
CA SER A 17 5.58 -14.38 -21.41
C SER A 17 6.03 -13.69 -22.71
N PRO A 18 5.67 -14.22 -23.90
CA PRO A 18 6.05 -13.60 -25.17
C PRO A 18 5.55 -12.14 -25.33
N GLU A 19 4.41 -11.80 -24.73
CA GLU A 19 3.77 -10.49 -24.85
C GLU A 19 4.11 -9.53 -23.69
N ALA A 20 4.44 -10.05 -22.51
CA ALA A 20 4.61 -9.25 -21.31
C ALA A 20 5.54 -9.91 -20.28
N ALA A 21 6.00 -9.13 -19.31
CA ALA A 21 6.71 -9.65 -18.16
C ALA A 21 5.98 -9.26 -16.87
N LEU A 22 5.75 -10.25 -16.01
CA LEU A 22 5.33 -10.04 -14.63
C LEU A 22 6.58 -9.88 -13.76
N VAL A 23 6.67 -8.72 -13.09
CA VAL A 23 7.74 -8.40 -12.15
C VAL A 23 7.11 -8.27 -10.76
N GLU A 24 7.40 -9.23 -9.89
CA GLU A 24 6.97 -9.20 -8.49
C GLU A 24 8.12 -8.67 -7.62
N MET A 25 7.87 -7.58 -6.90
CA MET A 25 8.86 -6.93 -6.04
C MET A 25 8.48 -7.13 -4.56
N LEU A 26 9.30 -7.85 -3.81
CA LEU A 26 9.06 -8.24 -2.42
C LEU A 26 10.03 -7.52 -1.47
N TYR A 27 10.05 -6.18 -1.51
CA TYR A 27 10.91 -5.39 -0.64
C TYR A 27 10.23 -5.06 0.69
N PRO A 28 10.84 -5.40 1.84
CA PRO A 28 10.35 -4.93 3.12
C PRO A 28 10.58 -3.42 3.24
N ALA A 29 9.57 -2.69 3.71
CA ALA A 29 9.63 -1.25 3.91
C ALA A 29 8.91 -0.86 5.20
N ILE A 30 9.44 0.16 5.88
CA ILE A 30 8.81 0.78 7.06
C ILE A 30 8.13 2.06 6.60
N TYR A 31 6.81 2.11 6.72
CA TYR A 31 6.01 3.29 6.44
C TYR A 31 5.59 3.96 7.76
N LYS A 32 5.74 5.28 7.83
CA LYS A 32 5.26 6.11 8.94
C LYS A 32 4.28 7.12 8.39
N PHE A 33 3.06 7.12 8.93
CA PHE A 33 1.98 8.00 8.50
C PHE A 33 1.36 8.68 9.72
N SER A 34 0.83 9.87 9.50
CA SER A 34 0.01 10.56 10.50
C SER A 34 -1.43 10.05 10.41
N CYS A 35 -2.06 9.82 11.56
CA CYS A 35 -3.42 9.34 11.65
C CYS A 35 -4.20 10.22 12.64
N MET A 36 -5.45 10.54 12.32
CA MET A 36 -6.31 11.33 13.21
C MET A 36 -6.83 10.45 14.34
N LEU A 37 -6.71 10.92 15.57
CA LEU A 37 -7.21 10.25 16.76
C LEU A 37 -8.68 10.64 17.01
N ASP A 38 -9.49 9.63 17.35
CA ASP A 38 -10.90 9.82 17.71
C ASP A 38 -11.15 9.30 19.13
N LEU A 39 -11.24 10.23 20.10
CA LEU A 39 -11.33 9.93 21.54
C LEU A 39 -12.77 9.84 22.08
N ARG A 40 -13.77 9.78 21.20
CA ARG A 40 -15.19 9.81 21.63
C ARG A 40 -15.62 8.61 22.47
N PHE A 41 -14.90 7.48 22.36
CA PHE A 41 -15.25 6.20 22.99
C PHE A 41 -14.19 5.68 23.97
N PHE A 42 -13.27 6.53 24.40
CA PHE A 42 -12.24 6.17 25.39
C PHE A 42 -12.88 5.51 26.63
N PRO A 43 -12.35 4.37 27.14
CA PRO A 43 -11.08 3.72 26.78
C PRO A 43 -11.18 2.67 25.65
N PHE A 44 -12.33 2.52 24.99
CA PHE A 44 -12.49 1.60 23.85
C PHE A 44 -12.16 2.33 22.55
N ASP A 45 -10.87 2.47 22.29
CA ASP A 45 -10.39 3.29 21.18
C ASP A 45 -10.46 2.50 19.86
N MET A 46 -11.08 3.11 18.85
CA MET A 46 -11.02 2.65 17.46
C MET A 46 -10.21 3.63 16.64
N GLN A 47 -9.14 3.15 16.00
CA GLN A 47 -8.33 3.97 15.11
C GLN A 47 -8.62 3.65 13.65
N LYS A 48 -8.91 4.69 12.88
CA LYS A 48 -9.10 4.64 11.42
C LYS A 48 -8.01 5.46 10.76
N CYS A 49 -7.08 4.79 10.10
CA CYS A 49 -5.96 5.46 9.43
C CYS A 49 -6.08 5.33 7.92
N ASP A 50 -5.90 6.45 7.21
CA ASP A 50 -5.84 6.52 5.76
C ASP A 50 -4.39 6.76 5.34
N MET A 51 -3.90 5.91 4.44
CA MET A 51 -2.58 6.01 3.83
C MET A 51 -2.76 6.12 2.32
N THR A 52 -2.03 7.05 1.71
CA THR A 52 -2.13 7.30 0.27
C THR A 52 -0.86 6.84 -0.44
N PHE A 53 -1.01 5.98 -1.44
CA PHE A 53 0.08 5.48 -2.27
C PHE A 53 -0.14 5.87 -3.73
N GLY A 54 0.92 6.30 -4.40
CA GLY A 54 0.88 6.67 -5.81
C GLY A 54 2.28 7.00 -6.33
N SER A 55 2.38 7.24 -7.65
CA SER A 55 3.64 7.68 -8.23
C SER A 55 3.84 9.16 -7.94
N TRP A 56 5.08 9.52 -7.61
CA TRP A 56 5.45 10.92 -7.48
C TRP A 56 5.62 11.62 -8.84
N THR A 57 6.08 10.89 -9.85
CA THR A 57 6.49 11.47 -11.14
C THR A 57 5.59 11.08 -12.30
N TYR A 58 4.97 9.89 -12.25
CA TYR A 58 4.18 9.37 -13.36
C TYR A 58 2.69 9.59 -13.15
N ASP A 59 2.03 10.05 -14.21
CA ASP A 59 0.58 10.15 -14.28
C ASP A 59 -0.07 8.78 -14.55
N ASN A 60 -1.40 8.76 -14.65
CA ASN A 60 -2.17 7.54 -14.87
C ASN A 60 -1.94 6.87 -16.24
N LYS A 61 -1.37 7.59 -17.23
CA LYS A 61 -1.01 7.02 -18.54
C LYS A 61 0.34 6.32 -18.49
N GLY A 62 1.24 6.77 -17.62
CA GLY A 62 2.52 6.12 -17.38
C GLY A 62 2.39 4.90 -16.47
N ILE A 63 1.80 5.08 -15.28
CA ILE A 63 1.63 4.01 -14.29
C ILE A 63 0.19 4.01 -13.77
N ASP A 64 -0.53 2.91 -14.00
CA ASP A 64 -1.85 2.70 -13.43
C ASP A 64 -1.80 1.75 -12.23
N TYR A 65 -1.86 2.30 -11.02
CA TYR A 65 -1.92 1.51 -9.79
C TYR A 65 -3.28 0.84 -9.62
N ARG A 66 -3.25 -0.47 -9.37
CA ARG A 66 -4.43 -1.26 -8.99
C ARG A 66 -4.08 -2.12 -7.80
N HIS A 67 -4.96 -2.13 -6.80
CA HIS A 67 -4.85 -3.11 -5.73
C HIS A 67 -5.21 -4.49 -6.29
N PHE A 68 -4.57 -5.53 -5.77
CA PHE A 68 -4.83 -6.90 -6.20
C PHE A 68 -6.25 -7.30 -5.78
N SER A 69 -7.16 -7.39 -6.75
CA SER A 69 -8.57 -7.71 -6.53
C SER A 69 -8.72 -9.21 -6.29
N GLY A 70 -9.42 -9.60 -5.21
CA GLY A 70 -9.69 -11.01 -4.89
C GLY A 70 -9.46 -11.43 -3.43
N LYS A 71 -9.19 -10.48 -2.52
CA LYS A 71 -9.10 -10.74 -1.08
C LYS A 71 -10.03 -9.80 -0.31
N ASP A 72 -10.63 -10.31 0.77
CA ASP A 72 -11.53 -9.55 1.65
C ASP A 72 -10.84 -8.38 2.37
N SER A 73 -9.51 -8.39 2.44
CA SER A 73 -8.67 -7.35 3.03
C SER A 73 -7.60 -6.87 2.07
N ALA A 74 -7.34 -5.56 2.07
CA ALA A 74 -6.30 -4.95 1.24
C ALA A 74 -4.87 -5.30 1.67
N ILE A 75 -4.68 -5.60 2.96
CA ILE A 75 -3.43 -6.07 3.58
C ILE A 75 -3.65 -7.53 4.01
N CYS A 76 -2.64 -8.36 3.80
CA CYS A 76 -2.63 -9.74 4.31
C CYS A 76 -2.09 -9.75 5.75
N PHE A 77 -2.91 -10.19 6.71
CA PHE A 77 -2.53 -10.25 8.14
C PHE A 77 -1.94 -11.60 8.57
N HIS A 78 -1.79 -12.58 7.67
CA HIS A 78 -1.40 -13.95 8.04
C HIS A 78 -0.05 -14.06 8.75
N HIS A 79 0.92 -13.22 8.41
CA HIS A 79 2.25 -13.17 9.03
C HIS A 79 2.48 -11.85 9.80
N MET A 80 1.42 -11.30 10.39
CA MET A 80 1.52 -10.08 11.19
C MET A 80 2.03 -10.43 12.59
N ILE A 81 2.98 -9.64 13.10
CA ILE A 81 3.37 -9.68 14.50
C ILE A 81 2.29 -8.95 15.30
N GLU A 82 1.72 -9.61 16.29
CA GLU A 82 0.69 -9.02 17.14
C GLU A 82 1.25 -7.88 17.99
N ASN A 83 0.43 -6.85 18.20
CA ASN A 83 0.75 -5.74 19.10
C ASN A 83 -0.02 -5.94 20.41
N GLU A 84 0.62 -5.62 21.54
CA GLU A 84 0.01 -5.80 22.87
C GLU A 84 -1.19 -4.89 23.11
N GLU A 85 -1.21 -3.71 22.49
CA GLU A 85 -2.24 -2.70 22.69
C GLU A 85 -3.28 -2.67 21.57
N TRP A 86 -2.89 -2.97 20.32
CA TRP A 86 -3.76 -2.77 19.16
C TRP A 86 -3.99 -4.06 18.38
N ARG A 87 -5.26 -4.41 18.20
CA ARG A 87 -5.70 -5.47 17.29
C ARG A 87 -6.17 -4.89 15.96
N MET A 88 -5.61 -5.40 14.86
CA MET A 88 -6.08 -5.06 13.51
C MET A 88 -7.43 -5.74 13.23
N LEU A 89 -8.45 -4.95 12.92
CA LEU A 89 -9.80 -5.43 12.58
C LEU A 89 -9.97 -5.64 11.09
N GLY A 90 -9.28 -4.85 10.26
CA GLY A 90 -9.37 -4.99 8.82
C GLY A 90 -8.65 -3.90 8.04
N SER A 91 -8.62 -4.07 6.72
CA SER A 91 -8.09 -3.08 5.80
C SER A 91 -8.87 -3.05 4.49
N LYS A 92 -8.99 -1.86 3.90
CA LYS A 92 -9.65 -1.65 2.60
C LYS A 92 -8.78 -0.76 1.73
N ALA A 93 -8.75 -1.01 0.42
CA ALA A 93 -8.05 -0.17 -0.53
C ALA A 93 -9.04 0.36 -1.58
N ARG A 94 -8.86 1.61 -1.98
CA ARG A 94 -9.65 2.26 -3.02
C ARG A 94 -8.72 2.96 -4.00
N ARG A 95 -8.88 2.64 -5.28
CA ARG A 95 -8.25 3.40 -6.38
C ARG A 95 -9.05 4.67 -6.64
N GLN A 96 -8.35 5.77 -6.83
CA GLN A 96 -8.91 7.08 -7.17
C GLN A 96 -8.05 7.74 -8.25
N GLU A 97 -8.70 8.38 -9.21
CA GLU A 97 -8.02 9.26 -10.16
C GLU A 97 -8.14 10.69 -9.66
N VAL A 98 -6.99 11.35 -9.45
CA VAL A 98 -6.91 12.69 -8.89
C VAL A 98 -6.32 13.63 -9.92
N LYS A 99 -7.03 14.74 -10.16
CA LYS A 99 -6.55 15.84 -10.98
C LYS A 99 -5.93 16.89 -10.07
N PHE A 100 -4.61 16.99 -10.07
CA PHE A 100 -3.90 18.03 -9.34
C PHE A 100 -3.87 19.33 -10.14
N GLU A 101 -3.97 20.47 -9.45
CA GLU A 101 -3.97 21.80 -10.08
C GLU A 101 -2.69 22.08 -10.87
N CYS A 102 -1.55 21.58 -10.39
CA CYS A 102 -0.24 21.73 -11.04
C CYS A 102 -0.15 21.13 -12.43
N CYS A 103 -0.96 20.11 -12.72
CA CYS A 103 -0.55 19.05 -13.60
C CYS A 103 -1.60 18.78 -14.68
N HIS A 104 -1.17 18.54 -15.92
CA HIS A 104 -2.09 18.45 -17.07
C HIS A 104 -2.90 17.13 -17.10
N ASN A 105 -2.32 16.02 -16.65
CA ASN A 105 -2.99 14.73 -16.63
C ASN A 105 -3.50 14.38 -15.22
N ASN A 106 -4.35 13.35 -15.14
CA ASN A 106 -4.78 12.77 -13.88
C ASN A 106 -3.72 11.79 -13.36
N TYR A 107 -3.65 11.63 -12.06
CA TYR A 107 -2.77 10.67 -11.39
C TYR A 107 -3.60 9.55 -10.79
N THR A 108 -3.11 8.33 -10.89
CA THR A 108 -3.71 7.20 -10.17
C THR A 108 -3.14 7.16 -8.77
N VAL A 109 -4.04 7.23 -7.79
CA VAL A 109 -3.74 7.20 -6.35
C VAL A 109 -4.54 6.08 -5.70
N THR A 110 -3.93 5.37 -4.76
CA THR A 110 -4.56 4.31 -3.98
C THR A 110 -4.64 4.72 -2.51
N HIS A 111 -5.86 4.86 -2.00
CA HIS A 111 -6.13 5.06 -0.58
C HIS A 111 -6.23 3.71 0.12
N LEU A 112 -5.51 3.54 1.22
CA LEU A 112 -5.49 2.36 2.06
C LEU A 112 -6.00 2.74 3.45
N TYR A 113 -7.17 2.21 3.79
CA TYR A 113 -7.81 2.39 5.09
C TYR A 113 -7.52 1.20 5.98
N THR A 114 -7.07 1.45 7.20
CA THR A 114 -6.96 0.44 8.25
C THR A 114 -7.91 0.75 9.39
N LEU A 115 -8.40 -0.31 10.03
CA LEU A 115 -9.18 -0.23 11.26
C LEU A 115 -8.50 -1.08 12.32
N SER A 116 -8.20 -0.48 13.46
CA SER A 116 -7.69 -1.17 14.66
C SER A 116 -8.51 -0.78 15.89
N SER A 117 -8.48 -1.64 16.91
CA SER A 117 -9.04 -1.37 18.23
C SER A 117 -8.09 -1.83 19.32
N THR A 118 -8.17 -1.19 20.48
CA THR A 118 -7.67 -1.73 21.75
C THR A 118 -8.60 -2.84 22.26
#